data_AF-A0A3D4B5U7-F1
#
_entry.id   AF-A0A3D4B5U7-F1
#
_cell.length_a   1.000
_cell.length_b   1.000
_cell.length_c   1.000
_cell.angle_alpha   90.00
_cell.angle_beta   90.00
_cell.angle_gamma   90.00
#
_symmetry.space_group_name_H-M   'P 1'
#
loop_
_entity.id
_entity.type
_entity.pdbx_description
1 polymer ?
#
loop_
_entity_poly.entity_id
_entity_poly.type
_entity_poly.pdbx_seq_one_letter_code
_entity_poly.pdbx_strand_id
1 'polypeptide(L)'
;MPLTSIIPSALNHTLRSALPNDTKVRFACPTDMTPEGMLGESMLLVTTRYLVTASKTGDLWQLLYRVPLSDISQIRVEPLIGASALILTVKGQLLRVLRYSYASAQDMSEAVESLVHLIDKEHGEEDHTSIHEEPAPDWSSRAAHIRTFKRLWSFCKPHKRSLSLAILVTISSSAIDLLPPYLTMIMVDEVLTDPSQYGWLALLVLVLAASRFLHTGITILSGRMLAVLGDRLAFDARSELFHVLQLLPIKYYDAQQTGGLMARIARDAKSIHYFWIDFAPAVIQQ
;
A
#
# COMPACT_ATOMS: atom_id res chain seq x y z
N MET A 1 -10.51 6.67 -15.66
CA MET A 1 -10.75 7.58 -16.82
C MET A 1 -11.05 9.00 -16.32
N PRO A 2 -10.44 10.07 -16.88
CA PRO A 2 -9.53 10.04 -18.01
C PRO A 2 -8.07 10.26 -17.59
N LEU A 3 -7.22 9.33 -18.01
CA LEU A 3 -5.80 9.55 -18.25
C LEU A 3 -5.66 10.60 -19.35
N THR A 4 -5.83 11.87 -19.01
CA THR A 4 -5.51 13.00 -19.89
C THR A 4 -4.64 13.97 -19.13
N SER A 5 -3.37 13.64 -18.99
CA SER A 5 -2.37 14.70 -18.85
C SER A 5 -2.39 15.52 -20.13
N ILE A 6 -2.40 16.85 -20.00
CA ILE A 6 -2.27 17.77 -21.12
C ILE A 6 -0.96 17.41 -21.85
N ILE A 7 -1.07 17.02 -23.13
CA ILE A 7 0.10 16.74 -23.96
C ILE A 7 0.85 18.07 -24.17
N PRO A 8 2.14 18.18 -23.82
CA PRO A 8 2.92 19.38 -24.07
C PRO A 8 2.85 19.80 -25.53
N SER A 9 2.66 21.09 -25.81
CA SER A 9 2.53 21.62 -27.18
C SER A 9 3.71 21.24 -28.08
N ALA A 10 4.92 21.25 -27.52
CA ALA A 10 6.15 20.80 -28.18
C ALA A 10 6.09 19.32 -28.62
N LEU A 11 5.55 18.45 -27.77
CA LEU A 11 5.40 17.02 -28.08
C LEU A 11 4.30 16.77 -29.11
N ASN A 12 3.20 17.54 -29.06
CA ASN A 12 2.11 17.43 -30.03
C ASN A 12 2.57 17.72 -31.47
N HIS A 13 3.48 18.69 -31.65
CA HIS A 13 4.06 18.98 -32.96
C HIS A 13 4.88 17.79 -33.49
N THR A 14 5.74 17.20 -32.65
CA THR A 14 6.54 16.02 -32.99
C THR A 14 5.70 14.77 -33.25
N LEU A 15 4.58 14.61 -32.53
CA LEU A 15 3.66 13.50 -32.75
C LEU A 15 2.92 13.61 -34.08
N ARG A 16 2.48 14.80 -34.47
CA ARG A 16 1.77 15.03 -35.74
C ARG A 16 2.65 14.79 -36.97
N SER A 17 3.96 15.00 -36.87
CA SER A 17 4.89 14.67 -37.97
C SER A 17 5.23 13.18 -38.05
N ALA A 18 5.19 12.46 -36.92
CA ALA A 18 5.60 11.06 -36.85
C ALA A 18 4.46 10.03 -36.98
N LEU A 19 3.22 10.42 -36.71
CA LEU A 19 2.04 9.55 -36.79
C LEU A 19 1.18 9.89 -38.02
N PRO A 20 0.51 8.89 -38.64
CA PRO A 20 -0.48 9.14 -39.69
C PRO A 20 -1.60 10.06 -39.19
N ASN A 21 -2.12 10.95 -40.05
CA ASN A 21 -3.13 11.97 -39.70
C ASN A 21 -4.45 11.42 -39.11
N ASP A 22 -4.73 10.12 -39.28
CA ASP A 22 -5.95 9.45 -38.77
C ASP A 22 -5.80 8.92 -37.33
N THR A 23 -4.65 9.15 -36.68
CA THR A 23 -4.36 8.53 -35.39
C THR A 23 -4.83 9.41 -34.22
N LYS A 24 -5.95 9.05 -33.59
CA LYS A 24 -6.45 9.71 -32.37
C LYS A 24 -5.69 9.21 -31.13
N VAL A 25 -5.21 10.13 -30.29
CA VAL A 25 -4.64 9.80 -28.98
C VAL A 25 -5.77 9.42 -28.02
N ARG A 26 -5.67 8.26 -27.38
CA ARG A 26 -6.66 7.79 -26.39
C ARG A 26 -6.32 8.29 -25.00
N PHE A 27 -5.06 8.14 -24.60
CA PHE A 27 -4.56 8.66 -23.33
C PHE A 27 -3.06 8.94 -23.37
N ALA A 28 -2.63 9.77 -22.42
CA ALA A 28 -1.24 10.13 -22.19
C ALA A 28 -0.96 10.00 -20.69
N CYS A 29 0.16 9.37 -20.35
CA CYS A 29 0.63 9.21 -18.98
C CYS A 29 2.06 9.76 -18.86
N PRO A 30 2.27 10.83 -18.07
CA PRO A 30 3.59 11.37 -17.84
C PRO A 30 4.38 10.45 -16.89
N THR A 31 5.69 10.39 -17.09
CA THR A 31 6.62 9.66 -16.23
C THR A 31 7.82 10.51 -15.89
N ASP A 32 8.45 10.18 -14.77
CA ASP A 32 9.50 10.97 -14.15
C ASP A 32 10.91 10.37 -14.34
N MET A 33 11.05 9.38 -15.21
CA MET A 33 12.35 8.77 -15.52
C MET A 33 12.61 8.69 -17.03
N THR A 34 13.86 8.90 -17.41
CA THR A 34 14.37 8.64 -18.76
C THR A 34 14.62 7.14 -18.99
N PRO A 35 14.77 6.68 -20.24
CA PRO A 35 15.09 5.28 -20.55
C PRO A 35 16.39 4.78 -19.90
N GLU A 36 17.36 5.68 -19.72
CA GLU A 36 18.65 5.40 -19.09
C GLU A 36 18.51 5.19 -17.57
N GLY A 37 17.37 5.56 -16.98
CA GLY A 37 17.07 5.43 -15.56
C GLY A 37 17.44 6.66 -14.73
N MET A 38 17.65 7.81 -15.37
CA MET A 38 17.83 9.10 -14.69
C MET A 38 16.47 9.76 -14.47
N LEU A 39 16.36 10.66 -13.48
CA LEU A 39 15.16 11.48 -13.32
C LEU A 39 15.03 12.43 -14.51
N GLY A 40 13.86 12.48 -15.14
CA GLY A 40 13.60 13.30 -16.31
C GLY A 40 12.17 13.14 -16.83
N GLU A 41 11.75 14.03 -17.72
CA GLU A 41 10.38 14.00 -18.25
C GLU A 41 10.29 12.99 -19.39
N SER A 42 9.53 11.92 -19.18
CA SER A 42 9.12 10.99 -20.23
C SER A 42 7.61 10.89 -20.29
N MET A 43 7.08 10.33 -21.36
CA MET A 43 5.65 10.20 -21.55
C MET A 43 5.33 8.92 -22.31
N LEU A 44 4.36 8.17 -21.78
CA LEU A 44 3.70 7.08 -22.47
C LEU A 44 2.45 7.62 -23.16
N LEU A 45 2.35 7.39 -24.46
CA LEU A 45 1.24 7.83 -25.30
C LEU A 45 0.63 6.61 -25.96
N VAL A 46 -0.67 6.44 -25.78
CA VAL A 46 -1.40 5.34 -26.39
C VAL A 46 -2.43 5.92 -27.33
N THR A 47 -2.30 5.55 -28.59
CA THR A 47 -3.21 5.95 -29.66
C THR A 47 -4.14 4.80 -30.03
N THR A 48 -5.04 4.98 -31.00
CA THR A 48 -5.91 3.89 -31.47
C THR A 48 -5.13 2.72 -32.09
N ARG A 49 -3.89 2.91 -32.57
CA ARG A 49 -3.15 1.86 -33.31
C ARG A 49 -1.69 1.67 -32.86
N TYR A 50 -1.14 2.65 -32.14
CA TYR A 50 0.28 2.66 -31.76
C TYR A 50 0.42 3.01 -30.28
N LEU A 51 1.34 2.31 -29.63
CA LEU A 51 1.97 2.74 -28.40
C LEU A 51 3.23 3.53 -28.76
N VAL A 52 3.35 4.72 -28.20
CA VAL A 52 4.47 5.62 -28.42
C VAL A 52 5.06 6.02 -27.09
N THR A 53 6.38 5.94 -26.94
CA THR A 53 7.07 6.51 -25.78
C THR A 53 7.97 7.65 -26.24
N ALA A 54 7.99 8.71 -25.45
CA ALA A 54 8.79 9.89 -25.71
C ALA A 54 9.56 10.28 -24.44
N SER A 55 10.77 10.77 -24.61
CA SER A 55 11.57 11.36 -23.53
C SER A 55 12.03 12.74 -23.94
N LYS A 56 12.09 13.65 -22.97
CA LYS A 56 12.61 14.99 -23.16
C LYS A 56 14.12 14.99 -22.93
N THR A 57 14.86 15.48 -23.91
CA THR A 57 16.32 15.67 -23.83
C THR A 57 16.62 17.15 -24.01
N GLY A 58 16.92 17.85 -22.92
CA GLY A 58 16.98 19.31 -22.91
C GLY A 58 15.59 19.93 -23.07
N ASP A 59 15.38 20.74 -24.11
CA ASP A 59 14.09 21.35 -24.44
C ASP A 59 13.31 20.60 -25.53
N LEU A 60 13.89 19.55 -26.12
CA LEU A 60 13.30 18.82 -27.24
C LEU A 60 12.75 17.47 -26.79
N TRP A 61 11.56 17.13 -27.30
CA TRP A 61 10.96 15.80 -27.13
C TRP A 61 11.42 14.87 -28.24
N GLN A 62 11.99 13.73 -27.87
CA GLN A 62 12.40 12.68 -28.79
C GLN A 62 11.50 11.46 -28.63
N LEU A 63 11.00 10.96 -29.77
CA LEU A 63 10.25 9.70 -29.82
C LEU A 63 11.24 8.55 -29.75
N LEU A 64 11.03 7.64 -28.79
CA LEU A 64 11.93 6.54 -28.51
C LEU A 64 11.43 5.25 -29.18
N TYR A 65 10.20 4.88 -28.86
CA TYR A 65 9.57 3.68 -29.39
C TYR A 65 8.25 4.05 -30.05
N ARG A 66 7.98 3.45 -31.20
CA ARG A 66 6.69 3.44 -31.88
C ARG A 66 6.36 1.99 -32.20
N VAL A 67 5.44 1.41 -31.45
CA VAL A 67 5.07 -0.01 -31.55
C VAL A 67 3.60 -0.09 -31.97
N PRO A 68 3.27 -0.77 -33.07
CA PRO A 68 1.88 -1.09 -33.41
C PRO A 68 1.26 -1.92 -32.29
N LEU A 69 0.06 -1.58 -31.84
CA LEU A 69 -0.63 -2.33 -30.78
C LEU A 69 -0.88 -3.80 -31.18
N SER A 70 -1.11 -4.05 -32.48
CA SER A 70 -1.23 -5.38 -33.09
C SER A 70 0.04 -6.25 -33.00
N ASP A 71 1.21 -5.64 -32.82
CA ASP A 71 2.47 -6.39 -32.76
C ASP A 71 2.84 -6.77 -31.31
N ILE A 72 2.09 -6.29 -30.32
CA ILE A 72 2.34 -6.53 -28.90
C ILE A 72 1.66 -7.83 -28.48
N SER A 73 2.47 -8.83 -28.18
CA SER A 73 2.00 -10.15 -27.70
C SER A 73 1.81 -10.21 -26.18
N GLN A 74 2.63 -9.48 -25.42
CA GLN A 74 2.55 -9.49 -23.96
C GLN A 74 3.08 -8.18 -23.38
N ILE A 75 2.42 -7.71 -22.31
CA ILE A 75 2.88 -6.58 -21.49
C ILE A 75 3.33 -7.10 -20.13
N ARG A 76 4.47 -6.62 -19.64
CA ARG A 76 4.97 -6.91 -18.29
C ARG A 76 5.47 -5.64 -17.63
N VAL A 77 5.25 -5.55 -16.33
CA VAL A 77 5.88 -4.53 -15.48
C VAL A 77 6.98 -5.21 -14.67
N GLU A 78 8.22 -4.84 -14.90
CA GLU A 78 9.38 -5.33 -14.16
C GLU A 78 9.70 -4.36 -13.01
N PRO A 79 9.59 -4.76 -11.73
CA PRO A 79 9.98 -3.90 -10.63
C PRO A 79 11.50 -3.69 -10.62
N LEU A 80 11.94 -2.45 -10.40
CA LEU A 80 13.33 -2.04 -10.26
C LEU A 80 13.58 -1.45 -8.85
N ILE A 81 14.84 -1.16 -8.52
CA ILE A 81 15.17 -0.46 -7.27
C ILE A 81 14.68 0.99 -7.36
N GLY A 82 13.66 1.33 -6.58
CA GLY A 82 13.09 2.69 -6.56
C GLY A 82 12.23 3.05 -7.77
N ALA A 83 12.06 2.12 -8.71
CA ALA A 83 11.40 2.35 -10.00
C ALA A 83 10.71 1.09 -10.50
N SER A 84 10.09 1.17 -11.67
CA SER A 84 9.56 0.04 -12.43
C SER A 84 9.78 0.30 -13.91
N ALA A 85 9.86 -0.78 -14.70
CA ALA A 85 10.04 -0.72 -16.13
C ALA A 85 8.86 -1.39 -16.84
N LEU A 86 8.33 -0.72 -17.86
CA LEU A 86 7.35 -1.32 -18.76
C LEU A 86 8.08 -2.08 -19.87
N ILE A 87 7.79 -3.37 -20.00
CA ILE A 87 8.36 -4.26 -21.00
C ILE A 87 7.24 -4.78 -21.90
N LEU A 88 7.45 -4.64 -23.20
CA LEU A 88 6.57 -5.18 -24.23
C LEU A 88 7.27 -6.34 -24.92
N THR A 89 6.54 -7.42 -25.18
CA THR A 89 7.01 -8.50 -26.05
C THR A 89 6.46 -8.26 -27.44
N VAL A 90 7.32 -7.86 -28.37
CA VAL A 90 6.94 -7.51 -29.74
C VAL A 90 7.63 -8.47 -30.70
N LYS A 91 6.86 -9.27 -31.45
CA LYS A 91 7.40 -10.30 -32.37
C LYS A 91 8.46 -11.21 -31.71
N GLY A 92 8.24 -11.59 -30.45
CA GLY A 92 9.14 -12.43 -29.67
C GLY A 92 10.36 -11.72 -29.07
N GLN A 93 10.52 -10.41 -29.26
CA GLN A 93 11.59 -9.62 -28.64
C GLN A 93 11.09 -8.83 -27.43
N LEU A 94 11.84 -8.84 -26.34
CA LEU A 94 11.56 -8.05 -25.14
C LEU A 94 12.10 -6.63 -25.33
N LEU A 95 11.18 -5.67 -25.43
CA LEU A 95 11.47 -4.24 -25.54
C LEU A 95 11.11 -3.54 -24.25
N ARG A 96 12.11 -3.02 -23.55
CA ARG A 96 11.91 -2.15 -22.39
C ARG A 96 11.60 -0.74 -22.87
N VAL A 97 10.33 -0.37 -22.88
CA VAL A 97 9.87 0.87 -23.54
C VAL A 97 9.90 2.11 -22.65
N LEU A 98 9.82 1.93 -21.34
CA LEU A 98 9.68 3.02 -20.37
C LEU A 98 10.19 2.60 -18.98
N ARG A 99 10.65 3.57 -18.19
CA ARG A 99 10.87 3.46 -16.75
C ARG A 99 10.09 4.56 -16.03
N TYR A 100 9.68 4.30 -14.80
CA TYR A 100 8.98 5.27 -13.96
C TYR A 100 9.30 5.00 -12.48
N SER A 101 9.32 6.03 -11.64
CA SER A 101 9.55 5.84 -10.23
C SER A 101 8.31 5.28 -9.54
N TYR A 102 8.46 4.81 -8.30
CA TYR A 102 7.30 4.41 -7.49
C TYR A 102 6.29 5.54 -7.25
N ALA A 103 6.68 6.82 -7.35
CA ALA A 103 5.76 7.94 -7.17
C ALA A 103 4.70 8.00 -8.27
N SER A 104 5.02 7.56 -9.48
CA SER A 104 4.10 7.49 -10.63
C SER A 104 3.45 6.10 -10.80
N ALA A 105 3.60 5.20 -9.83
CA ALA A 105 3.15 3.81 -9.99
C ALA A 105 1.63 3.65 -10.08
N GLN A 106 0.87 4.51 -9.39
CA GLN A 106 -0.60 4.45 -9.42
C GLN A 106 -1.13 4.86 -10.79
N ASP A 107 -0.69 6.00 -11.31
CA ASP A 107 -1.06 6.50 -12.65
C ASP A 107 -0.64 5.51 -13.75
N MET A 108 0.55 4.90 -13.59
CA MET A 108 1.02 3.90 -14.53
C MET A 108 0.24 2.59 -14.47
N SER A 109 -0.23 2.18 -13.29
CA SER A 109 -1.08 0.99 -13.16
C SER A 109 -2.40 1.16 -13.92
N GLU A 110 -3.06 2.32 -13.78
CA GLU A 110 -4.30 2.62 -14.52
C GLU A 110 -4.03 2.69 -16.04
N ALA A 111 -2.88 3.25 -16.44
CA ALA A 111 -2.47 3.33 -17.84
C ALA A 111 -2.18 1.95 -18.45
N VAL A 112 -1.50 1.07 -17.73
CA VAL A 112 -1.20 -0.30 -18.18
C VAL A 112 -2.48 -1.14 -18.26
N GLU A 113 -3.37 -1.04 -17.29
CA GLU A 113 -4.66 -1.74 -17.32
C GLU A 113 -5.51 -1.29 -18.52
N SER A 114 -5.58 0.02 -18.75
CA SER A 114 -6.26 0.60 -19.92
C SER A 114 -5.63 0.14 -21.24
N LEU A 115 -4.31 -0.03 -21.28
CA LEU A 115 -3.58 -0.54 -22.45
C LEU A 115 -3.89 -2.01 -22.73
N VAL A 116 -3.89 -2.86 -21.71
CA VAL A 116 -4.21 -4.29 -21.84
C VAL A 116 -5.62 -4.46 -22.41
N HIS A 117 -6.61 -3.76 -21.85
CA HIS A 117 -7.97 -3.81 -22.34
C HIS A 117 -8.09 -3.35 -23.81
N LEU A 118 -7.23 -2.44 -24.28
CA LEU A 118 -7.23 -2.02 -25.68
C LEU A 118 -6.65 -3.08 -26.61
N ILE A 119 -5.59 -3.78 -26.18
CA ILE A 119 -4.95 -4.84 -26.97
C ILE A 119 -5.86 -6.06 -27.08
N ASP A 120 -6.51 -6.47 -25.99
CA ASP A 120 -7.47 -7.57 -25.99
C ASP A 120 -8.63 -7.31 -26.96
N LYS A 121 -9.12 -6.06 -26.97
CA LYS A 121 -10.19 -5.64 -27.89
C LYS A 121 -9.75 -5.64 -29.37
N GLU A 122 -8.48 -5.40 -29.64
CA GLU A 122 -7.93 -5.31 -31.01
C GLU A 122 -7.56 -6.68 -31.59
N HIS A 123 -7.11 -7.63 -30.75
CA HIS A 123 -6.77 -8.98 -31.17
C HIS A 123 -7.97 -9.90 -31.39
N GLY A 124 -9.18 -9.50 -30.94
CA GLY A 124 -10.39 -10.31 -31.15
C GLY A 124 -10.33 -11.70 -30.49
N GLU A 125 -9.39 -11.88 -29.56
CA GLU A 125 -9.16 -13.12 -28.83
C GLU A 125 -9.94 -13.06 -27.52
N GLU A 126 -11.11 -13.70 -27.54
CA GLU A 126 -11.52 -14.47 -26.36
C GLU A 126 -10.45 -15.55 -26.16
N ASP A 127 -9.74 -15.49 -25.04
CA ASP A 127 -8.97 -16.60 -24.48
C ASP A 127 -7.56 -16.83 -25.08
N HIS A 128 -6.62 -15.94 -24.74
CA HIS A 128 -5.20 -16.23 -24.86
C HIS A 128 -4.59 -16.56 -23.49
N THR A 129 -4.53 -17.87 -23.22
CA THR A 129 -3.69 -18.52 -22.20
C THR A 129 -3.47 -17.70 -20.95
N SER A 130 -4.56 -17.52 -20.22
CA SER A 130 -4.47 -17.21 -18.80
C SER A 130 -3.65 -18.34 -18.15
N ILE A 131 -2.56 -17.98 -17.48
CA ILE A 131 -2.25 -18.66 -16.22
C ILE A 131 -3.62 -18.75 -15.53
N HIS A 132 -4.08 -19.94 -15.11
CA HIS A 132 -5.26 -20.07 -14.25
C HIS A 132 -4.99 -19.24 -12.98
N GLU A 133 -5.16 -17.92 -13.06
CA GLU A 133 -5.56 -17.09 -11.97
C GLU A 133 -6.95 -17.60 -11.69
N GLU A 134 -7.08 -18.38 -10.62
CA GLU A 134 -8.36 -18.50 -9.95
C GLU A 134 -8.99 -17.10 -9.95
N PRO A 135 -10.26 -16.96 -10.37
CA PRO A 135 -10.91 -15.66 -10.43
C PRO A 135 -10.60 -14.94 -9.13
N ALA A 136 -10.00 -13.74 -9.26
CA ALA A 136 -9.43 -13.01 -8.14
C ALA A 136 -10.42 -13.10 -6.98
N PRO A 137 -10.02 -13.70 -5.84
CA PRO A 137 -10.98 -14.01 -4.79
C PRO A 137 -11.72 -12.73 -4.45
N ASP A 138 -13.05 -12.80 -4.42
CA ASP A 138 -13.91 -11.67 -4.10
C ASP A 138 -13.55 -11.17 -2.69
N TRP A 139 -12.61 -10.22 -2.65
CA TRP A 139 -12.07 -9.62 -1.45
C TRP A 139 -13.09 -8.70 -0.81
N SER A 140 -14.14 -8.30 -1.55
CA SER A 140 -15.26 -7.54 -1.01
C SER A 140 -16.19 -8.40 -0.16
N SER A 141 -16.17 -9.72 -0.35
CA SER A 141 -17.00 -10.63 0.42
C SER A 141 -16.60 -10.66 1.90
N ARG A 142 -17.59 -10.62 2.79
CA ARG A 142 -17.38 -10.81 4.25
C ARG A 142 -16.68 -12.15 4.55
N ALA A 143 -16.93 -13.17 3.73
CA ALA A 143 -16.31 -14.48 3.88
C ALA A 143 -14.79 -14.47 3.62
N ALA A 144 -14.32 -13.67 2.64
CA ALA A 144 -12.90 -13.49 2.39
C ALA A 144 -12.20 -12.79 3.56
N HIS A 145 -12.80 -11.71 4.09
CA HIS A 145 -12.28 -11.01 5.27
C HIS A 145 -12.13 -11.95 6.49
N ILE A 146 -13.16 -12.77 6.78
CA ILE A 146 -13.14 -13.71 7.91
C ILE A 146 -12.06 -14.78 7.72
N ARG A 147 -11.87 -15.29 6.48
CA ARG A 147 -10.85 -16.28 6.16
C ARG A 147 -9.44 -15.72 6.37
N THR A 148 -9.18 -14.50 5.90
CA THR A 148 -7.91 -13.81 6.07
C THR A 148 -7.64 -13.52 7.55
N PHE A 149 -8.65 -13.07 8.29
CA PHE A 149 -8.54 -12.85 9.73
C PHE A 149 -8.22 -14.15 10.49
N LYS A 150 -8.89 -15.26 10.16
CA LYS A 150 -8.62 -16.57 10.77
C LYS A 150 -7.19 -17.06 10.48
N ARG A 151 -6.67 -16.78 9.28
CA ARG A 151 -5.30 -17.12 8.90
C ARG A 151 -4.29 -16.25 9.66
N LEU A 152 -4.54 -14.94 9.77
CA LEU A 152 -3.75 -14.02 10.60
C LEU A 152 -3.74 -14.44 12.07
N TRP A 153 -4.89 -14.88 12.59
CA TRP A 153 -5.02 -15.40 13.95
C TRP A 153 -4.20 -16.68 14.20
N SER A 154 -3.97 -17.48 13.15
CA SER A 154 -3.08 -18.65 13.24
C SER A 154 -1.62 -18.26 13.50
N PHE A 155 -1.15 -17.14 12.93
CA PHE A 155 0.18 -16.61 13.20
C PHE A 155 0.31 -16.04 14.62
N CYS A 156 -0.81 -15.61 15.22
CA CYS A 156 -0.85 -15.12 16.61
C CYS A 156 -0.99 -16.25 17.65
N LYS A 157 -1.23 -17.50 17.20
CA LYS A 157 -1.42 -18.69 18.04
C LYS A 157 -0.28 -18.99 19.02
N PRO A 158 1.02 -18.80 18.70
CA PRO A 158 2.11 -19.05 19.65
C PRO A 158 2.15 -18.02 20.79
N HIS A 159 1.61 -16.82 20.58
CA HIS A 159 1.68 -15.69 21.52
C HIS A 159 0.39 -15.43 22.32
N LYS A 160 -0.54 -16.39 22.34
CA LYS A 160 -1.88 -16.26 22.96
C LYS A 160 -1.90 -15.75 24.40
N ARG A 161 -0.94 -16.16 25.24
CA ARG A 161 -0.88 -15.73 26.64
C ARG A 161 -0.56 -14.24 26.77
N SER A 162 0.42 -13.77 26.00
CA SER A 162 0.81 -12.36 25.98
C SER A 162 -0.28 -11.50 25.32
N LEU A 163 -0.93 -12.00 24.27
CA LEU A 163 -2.05 -11.34 23.62
C LEU A 163 -3.27 -11.24 24.55
N SER A 164 -3.61 -12.31 25.26
CA SER A 164 -4.70 -12.29 26.24
C SER A 164 -4.42 -11.35 27.40
N LEU A 165 -3.18 -11.29 27.91
CA LEU A 165 -2.78 -10.36 28.97
C LEU A 165 -2.89 -8.91 28.47
N ALA A 166 -2.41 -8.64 27.26
CA ALA A 166 -2.50 -7.33 26.61
C ALA A 166 -3.95 -6.86 26.44
N ILE A 167 -4.82 -7.71 25.90
CA ILE A 167 -6.25 -7.39 25.74
C ILE A 167 -6.91 -7.11 27.09
N LEU A 168 -6.64 -7.93 28.12
CA LEU A 168 -7.21 -7.75 29.45
C LEU A 168 -6.75 -6.43 30.10
N VAL A 169 -5.48 -6.08 29.92
CA VAL A 169 -4.90 -4.82 30.38
C VAL A 169 -5.50 -3.62 29.64
N THR A 170 -5.71 -3.72 28.33
CA THR A 170 -6.39 -2.68 27.52
C THR A 170 -7.85 -2.47 27.95
N ILE A 171 -8.61 -3.55 28.15
CA ILE A 171 -10.00 -3.45 28.65
C ILE A 171 -10.03 -2.81 30.04
N SER A 172 -9.07 -3.16 30.90
CA SER A 172 -8.95 -2.57 32.23
C SER A 172 -8.61 -1.07 32.15
N SER A 173 -7.77 -0.64 31.20
CA SER A 173 -7.53 0.79 30.97
C SER A 173 -8.79 1.54 30.54
N SER A 174 -9.59 0.99 29.63
CA SER A 174 -10.86 1.61 29.20
C SER A 174 -11.84 1.78 30.38
N ALA A 175 -11.89 0.82 31.31
CA ALA A 175 -12.72 0.95 32.52
C ALA A 175 -12.23 2.10 33.42
N ILE A 176 -10.92 2.35 33.47
CA ILE A 176 -10.31 3.44 34.24
C ILE A 176 -10.47 4.79 33.51
N ASP A 177 -10.59 4.81 32.19
CA ASP A 177 -10.92 6.01 31.43
C ASP A 177 -12.32 6.58 31.79
N LEU A 178 -13.23 5.75 32.31
CA LEU A 178 -14.55 6.18 32.79
C LEU A 178 -14.53 6.73 34.22
N LEU A 179 -13.45 6.57 34.98
CA LEU A 179 -13.33 7.07 36.35
C LEU A 179 -13.32 8.61 36.45
N PRO A 180 -12.58 9.35 35.60
CA PRO A 180 -12.58 10.81 35.60
C PRO A 180 -13.96 11.47 35.41
N PRO A 181 -14.79 11.10 34.41
CA PRO A 181 -16.11 11.71 34.27
C PRO A 181 -17.04 11.37 35.46
N TYR A 182 -16.93 10.16 36.02
CA TYR A 182 -17.70 9.78 37.21
C TYR A 182 -17.31 10.60 38.44
N LEU A 183 -16.00 10.78 38.69
CA LEU A 183 -15.50 11.62 39.79
C LEU A 183 -15.84 13.10 39.59
N THR A 184 -15.84 13.58 38.35
CA THR A 184 -16.21 14.97 38.02
C THR A 184 -17.69 15.21 38.29
N MET A 185 -18.57 14.24 37.99
CA MET A 185 -20.00 14.33 38.32
C MET A 185 -20.22 14.50 39.82
N ILE A 186 -19.59 13.67 40.65
CA ILE A 186 -19.67 13.77 42.13
C ILE A 186 -19.15 15.12 42.62
N MET A 187 -18.03 15.60 42.06
CA MET A 187 -17.46 16.88 42.46
C MET A 187 -18.38 18.06 42.14
N VAL A 188 -19.09 18.01 41.00
CA VAL A 188 -20.05 19.05 40.60
C VAL A 188 -21.31 19.00 41.44
N ASP A 189 -21.88 17.82 41.65
CA ASP A 189 -23.19 17.67 42.28
C ASP A 189 -23.14 17.83 43.81
N GLU A 190 -22.08 17.34 44.48
CA GLU A 190 -22.02 17.29 45.95
C GLU A 190 -21.16 18.41 46.57
N VAL A 191 -20.08 18.83 45.92
CA VAL A 191 -19.06 19.71 46.56
C VAL A 191 -19.24 21.19 46.22
N LEU A 192 -19.77 21.52 45.05
CA LEU A 192 -20.03 22.92 44.64
C LEU A 192 -21.33 23.48 45.23
N THR A 193 -22.21 22.62 45.74
CA THR A 193 -23.55 22.99 46.23
C THR A 193 -23.55 23.41 47.70
N ASP A 194 -22.55 22.99 48.49
CA ASP A 194 -22.53 23.20 49.95
C ASP A 194 -21.19 23.81 50.46
N PRO A 195 -21.16 25.11 50.86
CA PRO A 195 -19.93 25.81 51.25
C PRO A 195 -19.31 25.37 52.59
N SER A 196 -19.91 24.40 53.30
CA SER A 196 -19.36 23.84 54.54
C SER A 196 -18.31 22.74 54.31
N GLN A 197 -18.17 22.24 53.07
CA GLN A 197 -17.37 21.06 52.74
C GLN A 197 -16.03 21.36 52.02
N TYR A 198 -15.56 22.62 51.98
CA TYR A 198 -14.29 22.98 51.33
C TYR A 198 -13.07 22.17 51.79
N GLY A 199 -13.08 21.61 53.01
CA GLY A 199 -12.04 20.69 53.50
C GLY A 199 -11.98 19.36 52.74
N TRP A 200 -13.10 18.86 52.22
CA TRP A 200 -13.18 17.64 51.40
C TRP A 200 -12.72 17.87 49.96
N LEU A 201 -12.77 19.12 49.48
CA LEU A 201 -12.41 19.50 48.13
C LEU A 201 -10.93 19.20 47.82
N ALA A 202 -10.03 19.46 48.78
CA ALA A 202 -8.61 19.14 48.65
C ALA A 202 -8.36 17.61 48.56
N LEU A 203 -9.10 16.80 49.31
CA LEU A 203 -9.01 15.34 49.28
C LEU A 203 -9.50 14.81 47.93
N LEU A 204 -10.62 15.35 47.42
CA LEU A 204 -11.21 14.95 46.14
C LEU A 204 -10.29 15.27 44.96
N VAL A 205 -9.68 16.47 44.95
CA VAL A 205 -8.65 16.85 43.96
C VAL A 205 -7.43 15.92 44.04
N LEU A 206 -7.00 15.54 45.25
CA LEU A 206 -5.88 14.61 45.43
C LEU A 206 -6.22 13.19 44.93
N VAL A 207 -7.44 12.71 45.17
CA VAL A 207 -7.94 11.43 44.62
C VAL A 207 -8.04 11.47 43.10
N LEU A 208 -8.49 12.59 42.52
CA LEU A 208 -8.54 12.79 41.08
C LEU A 208 -7.13 12.82 40.47
N ALA A 209 -6.19 13.52 41.11
CA ALA A 209 -4.80 13.56 40.68
C ALA A 209 -4.16 12.16 40.75
N ALA A 210 -4.40 11.42 41.84
CA ALA A 210 -3.92 10.05 42.01
C ALA A 210 -4.51 9.09 40.97
N SER A 211 -5.81 9.21 40.66
CA SER A 211 -6.45 8.37 39.64
C SER A 211 -5.91 8.65 38.24
N ARG A 212 -5.64 9.93 37.90
CA ARG A 212 -4.98 10.32 36.64
C ARG A 212 -3.56 9.78 36.54
N PHE A 213 -2.81 9.81 37.64
CA PHE A 213 -1.46 9.27 37.67
C PHE A 213 -1.46 7.75 37.48
N LEU A 214 -2.39 7.06 38.15
CA LEU A 214 -2.57 5.61 38.02
C LEU A 214 -3.00 5.21 36.61
N HIS A 215 -3.95 5.95 36.02
CA HIS A 215 -4.39 5.78 34.64
C HIS A 215 -3.24 5.92 33.64
N THR A 216 -2.41 6.95 33.82
CA THR A 216 -1.24 7.17 32.96
C THR A 216 -0.26 5.99 33.07
N GLY A 217 -0.01 5.50 34.29
CA GLY A 217 0.85 4.35 34.52
C GLY A 217 0.33 3.08 33.83
N ILE A 218 -0.97 2.83 33.92
CA ILE A 218 -1.61 1.67 33.26
C ILE A 218 -1.54 1.81 31.74
N THR A 219 -1.84 2.98 31.20
CA THR A 219 -1.74 3.25 29.75
C THR A 219 -0.33 3.01 29.22
N ILE A 220 0.70 3.46 29.95
CA ILE A 220 2.10 3.21 29.59
C ILE A 220 2.40 1.71 29.63
N LEU A 221 1.93 1.00 30.65
CA LEU A 221 2.14 -0.45 30.77
C LEU A 221 1.47 -1.22 29.62
N SER A 222 0.21 -0.88 29.30
CA SER A 222 -0.54 -1.41 28.15
C SER A 222 0.24 -1.20 26.86
N GLY A 223 0.67 0.04 26.60
CA GLY A 223 1.41 0.40 25.39
C GLY A 223 2.74 -0.35 25.28
N ARG A 224 3.48 -0.49 26.38
CA ARG A 224 4.73 -1.26 26.39
C ARG A 224 4.50 -2.75 26.12
N MET A 225 3.46 -3.34 26.70
CA MET A 225 3.12 -4.74 26.44
C MET A 225 2.74 -4.97 24.98
N LEU A 226 1.95 -4.07 24.39
CA LEU A 226 1.57 -4.13 22.98
C LEU A 226 2.78 -3.97 22.05
N ALA A 227 3.68 -3.02 22.35
CA ALA A 227 4.88 -2.81 21.56
C ALA A 227 5.78 -4.05 21.54
N VAL A 228 6.06 -4.64 22.71
CA VAL A 228 6.87 -5.86 22.81
C VAL A 228 6.20 -7.03 22.08
N LEU A 229 4.87 -7.14 22.15
CA LEU A 229 4.13 -8.16 21.43
C LEU A 229 4.19 -7.96 19.91
N GLY A 230 3.98 -6.74 19.45
CA GLY A 230 4.05 -6.36 18.04
C GLY A 230 5.43 -6.61 17.45
N ASP A 231 6.49 -6.31 18.20
CA ASP A 231 7.88 -6.56 17.77
C ASP A 231 8.17 -8.05 17.64
N ARG A 232 7.73 -8.87 18.61
CA ARG A 232 7.90 -10.33 18.55
C ARG A 232 7.16 -10.95 17.38
N LEU A 233 5.91 -10.54 17.14
CA LEU A 233 5.13 -11.03 16.00
C LEU A 233 5.79 -10.65 14.67
N ALA A 234 6.29 -9.42 14.54
CA ALA A 234 6.99 -8.97 13.34
C ALA A 234 8.34 -9.70 13.15
N PHE A 235 9.03 -10.02 14.24
CA PHE A 235 10.26 -10.80 14.21
C PHE A 235 10.01 -12.24 13.72
N ASP A 236 9.03 -12.92 14.28
CA ASP A 236 8.66 -14.28 13.89
C ASP A 236 8.25 -14.36 12.42
N ALA A 237 7.40 -13.41 11.97
CA ALA A 237 6.98 -13.33 10.58
C ALA A 237 8.19 -13.16 9.64
N ARG A 238 9.13 -12.26 9.98
CA ARG A 238 10.36 -12.08 9.19
C ARG A 238 11.23 -13.33 9.19
N SER A 239 11.35 -14.02 10.32
CA SER A 239 12.15 -15.25 10.44
C SER A 239 11.59 -16.38 9.58
N GLU A 240 10.28 -16.62 9.61
CA GLU A 240 9.62 -17.66 8.81
C GLU A 240 9.73 -17.36 7.31
N LEU A 241 9.50 -16.11 6.92
CA LEU A 241 9.67 -15.67 5.53
C LEU A 241 11.11 -15.80 5.04
N PHE A 242 12.09 -15.47 5.87
CA PHE A 242 13.49 -15.65 5.54
C PHE A 242 13.84 -17.13 5.35
N HIS A 243 13.31 -18.01 6.20
CA HIS A 243 13.49 -19.46 6.06
C HIS A 243 12.86 -19.99 4.76
N VAL A 244 11.68 -19.50 4.38
CA VAL A 244 11.05 -19.89 3.11
C VAL A 244 11.92 -19.43 1.94
N LEU A 245 12.40 -18.19 1.95
CA LEU A 245 13.28 -17.66 0.90
C LEU A 245 14.53 -18.53 0.74
N GLN A 246 15.19 -18.92 1.81
CA GLN A 246 16.38 -19.78 1.73
C GLN A 246 16.15 -21.14 1.03
N LEU A 247 14.91 -21.62 0.98
CA LEU A 247 14.54 -22.88 0.35
C LEU A 247 14.10 -22.73 -1.12
N LEU A 248 13.98 -21.50 -1.65
CA LEU A 248 13.51 -21.29 -3.02
C LEU A 248 14.60 -21.58 -4.06
N PRO A 249 14.22 -22.15 -5.22
CA PRO A 249 15.17 -22.47 -6.29
C PRO A 249 15.72 -21.21 -6.96
N ILE A 250 16.98 -21.26 -7.43
CA ILE A 250 17.69 -20.15 -8.10
C ILE A 250 16.88 -19.55 -9.27
N LYS A 251 16.14 -20.39 -10.02
CA LYS A 251 15.27 -19.95 -11.11
C LYS A 251 14.21 -18.93 -10.69
N TYR A 252 13.76 -18.96 -9.44
CA TYR A 252 12.83 -17.97 -8.89
C TYR A 252 13.50 -16.60 -8.71
N TYR A 253 14.77 -16.59 -8.29
CA TYR A 253 15.56 -15.38 -8.10
C TYR A 253 16.02 -14.74 -9.42
N ASP A 254 16.18 -15.53 -10.48
CA ASP A 254 16.43 -15.00 -11.83
C ASP A 254 15.23 -14.26 -12.43
N ALA A 255 14.01 -14.59 -11.97
CA ALA A 255 12.76 -14.00 -12.48
C ALA A 255 12.23 -12.82 -11.63
N GLN A 256 12.72 -12.64 -10.40
CA GLN A 256 12.22 -11.66 -9.43
C GLN A 256 13.39 -10.98 -8.69
N GLN A 257 13.44 -9.63 -8.68
CA GLN A 257 14.48 -8.91 -7.93
C GLN A 257 14.37 -9.16 -6.42
N THR A 258 15.37 -9.83 -5.85
CA THR A 258 15.48 -10.18 -4.41
C THR A 258 15.26 -8.98 -3.48
N GLY A 259 15.65 -7.77 -3.89
CA GLY A 259 15.48 -6.53 -3.11
C GLY A 259 14.03 -6.06 -2.99
N GLY A 260 13.22 -6.22 -4.04
CA GLY A 260 11.79 -5.87 -4.03
C GLY A 260 10.97 -6.78 -3.11
N LEU A 261 11.32 -8.07 -3.10
CA LEU A 261 10.72 -9.06 -2.20
C LEU A 261 10.99 -8.72 -0.73
N MET A 262 12.24 -8.41 -0.37
CA MET A 262 12.58 -8.02 1.00
C MET A 262 11.88 -6.74 1.45
N ALA A 263 11.78 -5.73 0.58
CA ALA A 263 11.07 -4.48 0.89
C ALA A 263 9.57 -4.70 1.09
N ARG A 264 8.96 -5.59 0.30
CA ARG A 264 7.54 -5.97 0.45
C ARG A 264 7.30 -6.70 1.75
N ILE A 265 8.13 -7.68 2.08
CA ILE A 265 8.05 -8.45 3.33
C ILE A 265 8.22 -7.54 4.55
N ALA A 266 9.21 -6.64 4.52
CA ALA A 266 9.44 -5.71 5.61
C ALA A 266 8.25 -4.77 5.82
N ARG A 267 7.59 -4.32 4.74
CA ARG A 267 6.36 -3.54 4.79
C ARG A 267 5.18 -4.35 5.33
N ASP A 268 4.95 -5.56 4.81
CA ASP A 268 3.81 -6.40 5.22
C ASP A 268 3.92 -6.80 6.70
N ALA A 269 5.12 -7.16 7.16
CA ALA A 269 5.38 -7.44 8.58
C ALA A 269 5.17 -6.20 9.47
N LYS A 270 5.52 -5.01 8.96
CA LYS A 270 5.27 -3.74 9.66
C LYS A 270 3.77 -3.39 9.68
N SER A 271 3.01 -3.70 8.62
CA SER A 271 1.55 -3.56 8.62
C SER A 271 0.88 -4.47 9.66
N ILE A 272 1.35 -5.71 9.81
CA ILE A 272 0.86 -6.61 10.88
C ILE A 272 1.15 -6.02 12.26
N HIS A 273 2.34 -5.45 12.45
CA HIS A 273 2.71 -4.78 13.70
C HIS A 273 1.77 -3.60 14.03
N TYR A 274 1.55 -2.69 13.08
CA TYR A 274 0.65 -1.55 13.28
C TYR A 274 -0.80 -1.96 13.52
N PHE A 275 -1.28 -3.02 12.86
CA PHE A 275 -2.62 -3.56 13.13
C PHE A 275 -2.80 -3.96 14.60
N TRP A 276 -1.80 -4.59 15.21
CA TRP A 276 -1.90 -4.99 16.62
C TRP A 276 -1.69 -3.85 17.61
N ILE A 277 -0.88 -2.84 17.27
CA ILE A 277 -0.60 -1.72 18.15
C ILE A 277 -1.70 -0.66 18.09
N ASP A 278 -2.14 -0.29 16.89
CA ASP A 278 -3.04 0.86 16.70
C ASP A 278 -4.49 0.42 16.56
N PHE A 279 -4.76 -0.62 15.75
CA PHE A 279 -6.14 -0.99 15.41
C PHE A 279 -6.82 -1.79 16.54
N ALA A 280 -6.13 -2.77 17.14
CA ALA A 280 -6.74 -3.61 18.16
C ALA A 280 -7.21 -2.81 19.41
N PRO A 281 -6.42 -1.87 19.97
CA PRO A 281 -6.89 -1.01 21.07
C PRO A 281 -8.00 -0.06 20.64
N ALA A 282 -7.90 0.55 19.46
CA ALA A 282 -8.89 1.51 18.97
C ALA A 282 -10.29 0.89 18.86
N VAL A 283 -10.39 -0.37 18.42
CA VAL A 283 -11.66 -1.10 18.36
C VAL A 283 -12.21 -1.44 19.75
N ILE A 284 -11.35 -1.63 20.75
CA ILE A 284 -11.75 -1.91 22.14
C ILE A 284 -12.19 -0.63 22.88
N GLN A 285 -11.69 0.53 22.44
CA GLN A 285 -11.93 1.83 23.06
C GLN A 285 -13.06 2.64 22.41
N GLN A 286 -13.59 2.21 21.26
CA GLN A 286 -14.83 2.74 20.68
C GLN A 286 -16.06 2.25 21.43
#